data_AF-A0A1G9RVZ4-F1
#
_entry.id   AF-A0A1G9RVZ4-F1
#
_cell.length_a   1.000
_cell.length_b   1.000
_cell.length_c   1.000
_cell.angle_alpha   90.00
_cell.angle_beta   90.00
_cell.angle_gamma   90.00
#
_symmetry.space_group_name_H-M   'P 1'
#
loop_
_entity.id
_entity.type
_entity.pdbx_description
1 polymer ?
#
loop_
_entity_poly.entity_id
_entity_poly.type
_entity_poly.pdbx_seq_one_letter_code
_entity_poly.pdbx_strand_id
1 'polypeptide(L)'
;MLHSDLYAENVLFDLDQTPIFIDPHAKVGPPAFDWAFWCVYYTPNEGFADRVALCREQVPDLVDEVLAWSATLAVDGCLYYLDTDDPTAMAMLDDLGDPLLSSIVGN
;
A
#
# COMPACT_ATOMS: atom_id res chain seq x y z
N MET A 1 5.52 15.57 4.20
CA MET A 1 6.68 14.81 3.69
C MET A 1 6.32 13.35 3.84
N LEU A 2 6.51 12.56 2.80
CA LEU A 2 6.14 11.15 2.74
C LEU A 2 7.36 10.26 2.98
N HIS A 3 7.13 9.04 3.45
CA HIS A 3 8.12 7.97 3.40
C HIS A 3 8.24 7.40 1.98
N SER A 4 7.09 7.12 1.36
CA SER A 4 6.92 6.57 0.00
C SER A 4 7.66 5.26 -0.29
N ASP A 5 7.92 4.48 0.75
CA ASP A 5 8.62 3.18 0.66
C ASP A 5 8.32 2.29 1.88
N LEU A 6 7.05 2.21 2.29
CA LEU A 6 6.63 1.55 3.55
C LEU A 6 6.43 0.03 3.41
N TYR A 7 7.51 -0.68 3.06
CA TYR A 7 7.60 -2.14 3.14
C TYR A 7 7.83 -2.61 4.59
N ALA A 8 7.53 -3.88 4.90
CA ALA A 8 7.84 -4.47 6.21
C ALA A 8 9.33 -4.35 6.58
N GLU A 9 10.21 -4.50 5.59
CA GLU A 9 11.66 -4.37 5.75
C GLU A 9 12.10 -2.97 6.17
N ASN A 10 11.30 -1.95 5.83
CA ASN A 10 11.59 -0.54 6.12
C ASN A 10 10.92 -0.07 7.43
N VAL A 11 10.26 -0.97 8.16
CA VAL A 11 9.68 -0.71 9.49
C VAL A 11 10.35 -1.63 10.51
N LEU A 12 11.35 -1.08 11.21
CA LEU A 12 12.01 -1.76 12.31
C LEU A 12 11.26 -1.52 13.63
N PHE A 13 11.59 -2.30 14.65
CA PHE A 13 11.09 -2.10 16.01
C PHE A 13 12.27 -2.02 16.97
N ASP A 14 12.25 -1.04 17.87
CA ASP A 14 13.26 -0.95 18.93
C ASP A 14 13.00 -1.96 20.07
N LEU A 15 13.83 -1.88 21.12
CA LEU A 15 13.72 -2.77 22.29
C LEU A 15 12.38 -2.61 23.03
N ASP A 16 11.71 -1.46 22.89
CA ASP A 16 10.43 -1.16 23.51
C ASP A 16 9.24 -1.44 22.56
N GLN A 17 9.50 -2.07 21.39
CA GLN A 17 8.51 -2.33 20.33
C GLN A 17 7.92 -1.05 19.72
N THR A 18 8.66 0.07 19.77
CA THR A 18 8.29 1.28 19.04
C THR A 18 8.71 1.15 17.58
N PRO A 19 7.83 1.46 16.62
CA PRO A 19 8.18 1.42 15.20
C PRO A 19 9.20 2.51 14.85
N ILE A 20 10.24 2.12 14.12
CA ILE A 20 11.27 2.99 13.55
C ILE A 20 11.24 2.83 12.03
N PHE A 21 10.91 3.91 11.34
CA PHE A 21 10.90 3.98 9.88
C PHE A 21 12.29 4.30 9.34
N ILE A 22 12.76 3.50 8.38
CA ILE A 22 14.09 3.61 7.78
C ILE A 22 14.01 3.71 6.25
N ASP A 23 15.08 4.21 5.63
CA ASP A 23 15.20 4.34 4.18
C ASP A 23 14.05 5.09 3.48
N PRO A 24 13.69 6.31 3.92
CA PRO A 24 12.62 7.06 3.29
C PRO A 24 13.04 7.59 1.91
N HIS A 25 12.17 7.41 0.91
CA HIS A 25 12.27 8.05 -0.39
C HIS A 25 11.60 9.43 -0.40
N ALA A 26 11.99 10.29 0.55
CA ALA A 26 11.27 11.51 0.91
C ALA A 26 10.72 12.34 -0.27
N LYS A 27 9.40 12.31 -0.42
CA LYS A 27 8.63 13.09 -1.41
C LYS A 27 7.67 14.06 -0.72
N VAL A 28 7.18 15.04 -1.47
CA VAL A 28 6.08 15.92 -1.05
C VAL A 28 4.80 15.47 -1.74
N GLY A 29 3.78 15.14 -0.96
CA GLY A 29 2.50 14.65 -1.47
C GLY A 29 1.48 14.42 -0.34
N PRO A 30 0.29 13.90 -0.66
CA PRO A 30 -0.76 13.66 0.32
C PRO A 30 -0.41 12.47 1.23
N PRO A 31 -0.73 12.54 2.53
CA PRO A 31 -0.48 11.43 3.46
C PRO A 31 -1.24 10.14 3.09
N ALA A 32 -2.32 10.25 2.32
CA ALA A 32 -3.04 9.11 1.76
C ALA A 32 -2.12 8.21 0.91
N PHE A 33 -1.08 8.76 0.28
CA PHE A 33 -0.13 7.97 -0.50
C PHE A 33 0.62 6.95 0.35
N ASP A 34 1.12 7.35 1.53
CA ASP A 34 1.86 6.45 2.42
C ASP A 34 0.95 5.35 3.00
N TRP A 35 -0.31 5.69 3.32
CA TRP A 35 -1.32 4.71 3.71
C TRP A 35 -1.61 3.71 2.60
N ALA A 36 -1.79 4.19 1.37
CA ALA A 36 -2.04 3.33 0.21
C ALA A 36 -0.84 2.42 -0.10
N PHE A 37 0.37 2.98 -0.06
CA PHE A 37 1.61 2.22 -0.22
C PHE A 37 1.70 1.10 0.81
N TRP A 38 1.46 1.42 2.08
CA TRP A 38 1.46 0.42 3.15
C TRP A 38 0.37 -0.65 2.95
N CYS A 39 -0.82 -0.28 2.50
CA CYS A 39 -1.88 -1.26 2.22
C CYS A 39 -1.48 -2.27 1.14
N VAL A 40 -0.90 -1.79 0.03
CA VAL A 40 -0.54 -2.63 -1.13
C VAL A 40 0.77 -3.40 -0.92
N TYR A 41 1.80 -2.74 -0.37
CA TYR A 41 3.17 -3.24 -0.44
C TYR A 41 3.75 -3.77 0.87
N TYR A 42 3.14 -3.50 2.03
CA TYR A 42 3.77 -3.83 3.32
C TYR A 42 4.14 -5.31 3.43
N THR A 43 3.20 -6.19 3.12
CA THR A 43 3.47 -7.60 2.83
C THR A 43 2.68 -8.02 1.59
N PRO A 44 3.35 -8.31 0.45
CA PRO A 44 2.65 -8.74 -0.75
C PRO A 44 1.86 -10.04 -0.55
N ASN A 45 0.68 -10.15 -1.16
CA ASN A 45 -0.27 -11.28 -1.10
C ASN A 45 -1.06 -11.46 0.20
N GLU A 46 -0.94 -10.57 1.19
CA GLU A 46 -1.69 -10.73 2.43
C GLU A 46 -2.09 -9.40 3.07
N GLY A 47 -3.26 -9.38 3.72
CA GLY A 47 -3.64 -8.31 4.65
C GLY A 47 -4.05 -6.96 4.03
N PHE A 48 -4.22 -6.85 2.70
CA PHE A 48 -4.69 -5.61 2.06
C PHE A 48 -5.99 -5.10 2.70
N ALA A 49 -7.03 -5.93 2.76
CA ALA A 49 -8.32 -5.56 3.33
C ALA A 49 -8.24 -5.18 4.82
N ASP A 50 -7.44 -5.90 5.61
CA ASP A 50 -7.24 -5.60 7.03
C ASP A 50 -6.52 -4.26 7.23
N ARG A 51 -5.52 -3.96 6.39
CA ARG A 51 -4.82 -2.66 6.41
C ARG A 51 -5.73 -1.51 5.99
N VAL A 52 -6.60 -1.72 4.99
CA VAL A 52 -7.65 -0.74 4.64
C VAL A 52 -8.63 -0.54 5.81
N ALA A 53 -9.01 -1.60 6.53
CA ALA A 53 -9.88 -1.49 7.70
C ALA A 53 -9.21 -0.66 8.81
N LEU A 54 -7.91 -0.85 9.06
CA LEU A 54 -7.12 -0.02 9.98
C LEU A 54 -7.04 1.44 9.52
N CYS A 55 -6.84 1.68 8.22
CA CYS A 55 -6.88 3.03 7.65
C CYS A 55 -8.24 3.70 7.90
N ARG A 56 -9.35 2.98 7.72
CA ARG A 56 -10.71 3.49 8.01
C ARG A 56 -10.90 3.87 9.48
N GLU A 57 -10.30 3.10 10.39
CA GLU A 57 -10.37 3.38 11.82
C GLU A 57 -9.53 4.60 12.22
N GLN A 58 -8.31 4.71 11.70
CA GLN A 58 -7.35 5.72 12.14
C GLN A 58 -7.48 7.06 11.40
N VAL A 59 -7.80 7.03 10.10
CA VAL A 59 -7.87 8.21 9.22
C VAL A 59 -9.09 8.14 8.29
N PRO A 60 -10.32 8.12 8.83
CA PRO A 60 -11.55 7.89 8.05
C PRO A 60 -11.72 8.86 6.88
N ASP A 61 -11.30 10.11 7.04
CA ASP A 61 -11.44 11.16 6.02
C ASP A 61 -10.52 10.97 4.79
N LEU A 62 -9.52 10.08 4.86
CA LEU A 62 -8.57 9.83 3.78
C LEU A 62 -8.87 8.55 2.99
N VAL A 63 -9.82 7.73 3.43
CA VAL A 63 -10.00 6.36 2.93
C VAL A 63 -10.27 6.31 1.43
N ASP A 64 -11.12 7.21 0.91
CA ASP A 64 -11.43 7.22 -0.51
C ASP A 64 -10.20 7.59 -1.36
N GLU A 65 -9.37 8.51 -0.88
CA GLU A 65 -8.11 8.87 -1.52
C GLU A 65 -7.08 7.72 -1.42
N VAL A 66 -7.04 7.03 -0.27
CA VAL A 66 -6.19 5.84 -0.07
C VAL A 66 -6.57 4.74 -1.05
N LEU A 67 -7.86 4.42 -1.21
CA LEU A 67 -8.30 3.40 -2.17
C LEU A 67 -7.94 3.77 -3.61
N ALA A 68 -8.08 5.05 -4.00
CA ALA A 68 -7.69 5.53 -5.32
C ALA A 68 -6.18 5.39 -5.57
N TRP A 69 -5.36 5.73 -4.58
CA TRP A 69 -3.91 5.52 -4.65
C TRP A 69 -3.55 4.04 -4.65
N SER A 70 -4.23 3.20 -3.86
CA SER A 70 -3.99 1.76 -3.82
C SER A 70 -4.24 1.11 -5.18
N ALA A 71 -5.32 1.47 -5.87
CA ALA A 71 -5.57 1.00 -7.23
C ALA A 71 -4.46 1.46 -8.20
N THR A 72 -4.04 2.72 -8.11
CA THR A 72 -2.96 3.25 -8.96
C THR A 72 -1.65 2.51 -8.71
N LEU A 73 -1.29 2.29 -7.45
CA LEU A 73 -0.07 1.60 -7.03
C LEU A 73 -0.08 0.13 -7.41
N ALA A 74 -1.22 -0.56 -7.29
CA ALA A 74 -1.35 -1.96 -7.68
C ALA A 74 -1.26 -2.12 -9.21
N VAL A 75 -1.83 -1.19 -10.00
CA VAL A 75 -1.61 -1.19 -11.46
C VAL A 75 -0.14 -0.95 -11.80
N ASP A 76 0.49 0.06 -11.22
CA ASP A 76 1.90 0.41 -11.47
C ASP A 76 2.83 -0.76 -11.10
N GLY A 77 2.63 -1.34 -9.92
CA GLY A 77 3.36 -2.52 -9.44
C GLY A 77 3.15 -3.74 -10.32
N CYS A 78 1.91 -4.02 -10.73
CA CYS A 78 1.60 -5.11 -11.64
C CYS A 78 2.36 -4.97 -12.96
N LEU A 79 2.34 -3.78 -13.58
CA LEU A 79 3.07 -3.52 -14.81
C LEU A 79 4.58 -3.71 -14.64
N TYR A 80 5.14 -3.21 -13.53
CA TYR A 80 6.56 -3.39 -13.23
C TYR A 80 6.94 -4.86 -13.05
N TYR A 81 6.21 -5.60 -12.20
CA TYR A 81 6.55 -6.99 -11.89
C TYR A 81 6.30 -7.94 -13.08
N LEU A 82 5.32 -7.64 -13.94
CA LEU A 82 5.14 -8.37 -15.19
C LEU A 82 6.32 -8.17 -16.15
N ASP A 83 6.88 -6.96 -16.22
CA ASP A 83 8.06 -6.66 -17.06
C ASP A 83 9.32 -7.39 -16.56
N THR A 84 9.39 -7.65 -15.24
CA THR A 84 10.53 -8.33 -14.61
C THR A 84 10.34 -9.84 -14.40
N ASP A 85 9.26 -10.44 -14.92
CA ASP A 85 8.86 -11.84 -14.67
C ASP A 85 8.80 -12.20 -13.17
N ASP A 86 8.41 -11.24 -12.33
CA ASP A 86 8.37 -11.40 -10.87
C ASP A 86 6.98 -11.91 -10.42
N PRO A 87 6.92 -12.97 -9.57
CA PRO A 87 5.65 -13.53 -9.11
C PRO A 87 4.78 -12.56 -8.29
N THR A 88 5.36 -11.47 -7.78
CA THR A 88 4.63 -10.40 -7.07
C THR A 88 3.58 -9.73 -7.95
N ALA A 89 3.67 -9.84 -9.29
CA ALA A 89 2.60 -9.41 -10.19
C ALA A 89 1.24 -10.02 -9.84
N MET A 90 1.21 -11.29 -9.40
CA MET A 90 -0.04 -11.95 -9.00
C MET A 90 -0.66 -11.31 -7.75
N ALA A 91 0.17 -10.89 -6.79
CA ALA A 91 -0.27 -10.18 -5.61
C ALA A 91 -1.02 -8.89 -5.98
N MET A 92 -0.44 -8.12 -6.89
CA MET A 92 -1.02 -6.86 -7.35
C MET A 92 -2.33 -7.09 -8.11
N LEU A 93 -2.42 -8.15 -8.92
CA LEU A 93 -3.65 -8.54 -9.59
C LEU A 93 -4.75 -8.96 -8.60
N ASP A 94 -4.38 -9.67 -7.53
CA ASP A 94 -5.31 -10.07 -6.49
C ASP A 94 -5.86 -8.85 -5.73
N ASP A 95 -5.00 -7.88 -5.37
CA ASP A 95 -5.43 -6.61 -4.77
C ASP A 95 -6.39 -5.84 -5.70
N LEU A 96 -6.11 -5.80 -7.01
CA LEU A 96 -7.01 -5.19 -8.02
C LEU A 96 -8.34 -5.93 -8.17
N GLY A 97 -8.39 -7.21 -7.82
CA GLY A 97 -9.60 -8.02 -7.77
C GLY A 97 -10.40 -7.87 -6.47
N ASP A 98 -9.85 -7.19 -5.46
CA ASP A 98 -10.51 -7.03 -4.17
C ASP A 98 -11.80 -6.17 -4.29
N PRO A 99 -12.93 -6.59 -3.69
CA PRO A 99 -14.17 -5.83 -3.70
C PRO A 99 -14.05 -4.38 -3.22
N LEU A 100 -13.07 -4.07 -2.36
CA LEU A 100 -12.79 -2.71 -1.87
C LEU A 100 -12.37 -1.75 -2.98
N LEU A 101 -11.82 -2.25 -4.09
CA LEU A 101 -11.40 -1.44 -5.23
C LEU A 101 -12.41 -1.44 -6.39
N SER A 102 -13.46 -2.26 -6.35
CA SER A 102 -14.46 -2.41 -7.43
C SER A 102 -15.01 -1.08 -7.97
N SER A 103 -15.33 -0.13 -7.10
CA SER A 103 -15.84 1.19 -7.48
C SER A 103 -14.84 2.08 -8.23
N ILE A 104 -13.54 1.77 -8.13
CA ILE A 104 -12.44 2.51 -8.75
C ILE A 104 -12.01 1.85 -10.05
N VAL A 105 -11.82 0.54 -10.05
CA VAL A 105 -11.37 -0.22 -11.23
C VAL A 105 -12.50 -0.57 -12.22
N GLY A 106 -13.77 -0.48 -11.79
CA GLY A 106 -14.93 -0.75 -12.66
C GLY A 106 -15.20 -2.23 -12.89
N ASN A 107 -14.80 -3.08 -11.93
CA ASN A 107 -14.95 -4.53 -11.95
C ASN A 107 -16.16 -5.00 -11.14
#